data_AF-A0A9D6VZF5-F1
#
_entry.id   AF-A0A9D6VZF5-F1
#
_cell.length_a   1.000
_cell.length_b   1.000
_cell.length_c   1.000
_cell.angle_alpha   90.00
_cell.angle_beta   90.00
_cell.angle_gamma   90.00
#
_symmetry.space_group_name_H-M   'P 1'
#
loop_
_entity.id
_entity.type
_entity.pdbx_description
1 polymer ?
#
loop_
_entity_poly.entity_id
_entity_poly.type
_entity_poly.pdbx_seq_one_letter_code
_entity_poly.pdbx_strand_id
1 'polypeptide(L)'
;MKVACLAIVLVVLAGCSAGGEADDDFIPDVYHPEATDGDADAGDPGVRPDGISLDSPLPEGYGLEVSEGGDGCGIRNACGGCAVLRYSPGQACGGCGGTYECNGPDELRCVGGCSPVGCADLTREGFLSPDDWPEIAACGGGFSVAGVLHSTPTCDREAGNTSPNPMGTGCSAADLCAMGWRLCASAAEVGDRTRSGGVPSDWAASTFFAAAVSGPADDEVCGIGENDVYGIGSAGGGADRATCAPLTRSSGDKCDDLPSPWDCGDVSTVWQYDEATKITKPGPQGGGVLCCLAPD
;
A
#
# COMPACT_ATOMS: atom_id res chain seq x y z
N MET A 1 -49.56 -22.69 -46.10
CA MET A 1 -48.17 -23.07 -45.78
C MET A 1 -47.29 -21.86 -46.04
N LYS A 2 -46.89 -21.13 -44.99
CA LYS A 2 -46.04 -19.94 -45.08
C LYS A 2 -44.61 -20.39 -44.88
N VAL A 3 -43.79 -20.29 -45.93
CA VAL A 3 -42.34 -20.54 -45.87
C VAL A 3 -41.70 -19.24 -45.41
N ALA A 4 -41.20 -19.23 -44.16
CA ALA A 4 -40.39 -18.14 -43.65
C ALA A 4 -38.94 -18.38 -44.08
N CYS A 5 -38.40 -17.45 -44.88
CA CYS A 5 -37.00 -17.41 -45.27
C CYS A 5 -36.18 -16.94 -44.06
N LEU A 6 -35.39 -17.86 -43.48
CA LEU A 6 -34.42 -17.56 -42.42
C LEU A 6 -33.15 -17.03 -43.09
N ALA A 7 -32.89 -15.72 -42.95
CA ALA A 7 -31.63 -15.12 -43.37
C ALA A 7 -30.59 -15.31 -42.25
N ILE A 8 -29.66 -16.23 -42.47
CA ILE A 8 -28.47 -16.41 -41.64
C ILE A 8 -27.44 -15.36 -42.09
N VAL A 9 -27.18 -14.37 -41.23
CA VAL A 9 -26.07 -13.42 -41.41
C VAL A 9 -24.83 -14.07 -40.81
N LEU A 10 -24.00 -14.66 -41.66
CA LEU A 10 -22.68 -15.18 -41.31
C LEU A 10 -21.68 -14.03 -41.47
N VAL A 11 -21.24 -13.43 -40.37
CA VAL A 11 -20.13 -12.47 -40.39
C VAL A 11 -18.82 -13.25 -40.35
N VAL A 12 -18.22 -13.44 -41.51
CA VAL A 12 -16.84 -13.93 -41.66
C VAL A 12 -15.90 -12.73 -41.54
N LEU A 13 -15.24 -12.59 -40.39
CA LEU A 13 -14.10 -11.68 -40.25
C LEU A 13 -12.85 -12.42 -40.72
N ALA A 14 -12.47 -12.17 -41.97
CA ALA A 14 -11.18 -12.54 -42.55
C ALA A 14 -10.12 -11.50 -42.13
N GLY A 15 -8.89 -11.99 -41.94
CA GLY A 15 -7.85 -11.32 -41.16
C GLY A 15 -7.17 -10.11 -41.79
N CYS A 16 -6.38 -9.44 -40.94
CA CYS A 16 -5.19 -8.70 -41.35
C CYS A 16 -4.03 -9.14 -40.44
N SER A 17 -3.24 -10.09 -40.95
CA SER A 17 -1.91 -10.40 -40.45
C SER A 17 -0.93 -9.37 -41.05
N ALA A 18 -0.42 -8.47 -40.21
CA ALA A 18 0.72 -7.63 -40.55
C ALA A 18 1.95 -8.24 -39.86
N GLY A 19 2.77 -8.93 -40.64
CA GLY A 19 4.17 -9.17 -40.29
C GLY A 19 4.94 -7.86 -40.47
N GLY A 20 5.53 -7.37 -39.39
CA GLY A 20 6.54 -6.31 -39.40
C GLY A 20 7.88 -6.96 -39.08
N GLU A 21 8.80 -6.83 -40.03
CA GLU A 21 10.16 -7.34 -40.00
C GLU A 21 10.97 -6.64 -38.89
N ALA A 22 11.91 -7.39 -38.32
CA ALA A 22 12.88 -6.88 -37.37
C ALA A 22 13.92 -6.05 -38.14
N ASP A 23 13.99 -4.76 -37.85
CA ASP A 23 15.14 -3.93 -38.19
C ASP A 23 16.09 -3.87 -36.99
N ASP A 24 17.29 -4.37 -37.24
CA ASP A 24 18.49 -4.23 -36.43
C ASP A 24 18.97 -2.75 -36.38
N ASP A 25 19.84 -2.47 -35.40
CA ASP A 25 20.82 -1.38 -35.38
C ASP A 25 20.34 0.06 -35.13
N PHE A 26 20.19 0.42 -33.84
CA PHE A 26 20.77 1.69 -33.35
C PHE A 26 20.92 1.70 -31.81
N ILE A 27 22.10 1.32 -31.29
CA ILE A 27 22.53 1.66 -29.93
C ILE A 27 23.41 2.92 -30.05
N PRO A 28 23.00 4.09 -29.54
CA PRO A 28 23.92 5.19 -29.38
C PRO A 28 24.87 4.88 -28.21
N ASP A 29 26.17 4.85 -28.52
CA ASP A 29 27.27 4.77 -27.56
C ASP A 29 27.07 5.81 -26.44
N VAL A 30 26.81 5.31 -25.23
CA VAL A 30 26.84 6.11 -24.01
C VAL A 30 28.30 6.32 -23.66
N TYR A 31 28.73 7.57 -23.89
CA TYR A 31 30.01 8.13 -23.49
C TYR A 31 30.28 7.87 -22.00
N HIS A 32 31.23 6.99 -21.72
CA HIS A 32 31.80 6.78 -20.40
C HIS A 32 32.92 7.82 -20.18
N PRO A 33 32.77 8.81 -19.29
CA PRO A 33 33.92 9.60 -18.88
C PRO A 33 34.87 8.71 -18.07
N GLU A 34 36.09 8.59 -18.58
CA GLU A 34 37.21 7.90 -17.97
C GLU A 34 37.44 8.44 -16.55
N ALA A 35 37.36 7.54 -15.57
CA ALA A 35 37.87 7.80 -14.23
C ALA A 35 39.40 7.86 -14.33
N THR A 36 39.93 9.08 -14.24
CA THR A 36 41.36 9.31 -14.09
C THR A 36 41.80 8.85 -12.70
N ASP A 37 42.52 7.73 -12.66
CA ASP A 37 43.39 7.37 -11.55
C ASP A 37 44.47 8.46 -11.41
N GLY A 38 44.42 9.17 -10.29
CA GLY A 38 45.38 10.19 -9.90
C GLY A 38 45.94 9.87 -8.53
N ASP A 39 46.90 8.95 -8.47
CA ASP A 39 47.88 8.88 -7.39
C ASP A 39 48.74 10.15 -7.43
N ALA A 40 48.66 10.98 -6.40
CA ALA A 40 49.69 11.96 -6.09
C ALA A 40 49.75 12.26 -4.58
N ASP A 41 50.92 11.92 -4.05
CA ASP A 41 51.68 12.64 -3.04
C ASP A 41 51.26 12.58 -1.56
N ALA A 42 51.96 11.67 -0.89
CA ALA A 42 52.53 11.93 0.42
C ALA A 42 53.34 13.25 0.41
N GLY A 43 52.96 14.21 1.25
CA GLY A 43 53.76 15.40 1.50
C GLY A 43 53.12 16.39 2.47
N ASP A 44 53.82 16.59 3.59
CA ASP A 44 53.82 17.77 4.48
C ASP A 44 52.89 17.79 5.73
N PRO A 45 53.45 17.66 6.95
CA PRO A 45 52.75 17.98 8.19
C PRO A 45 52.91 19.47 8.50
N GLY A 46 51.97 20.30 8.05
CA GLY A 46 51.98 21.70 8.49
C GLY A 46 50.95 22.59 7.84
N VAL A 47 50.12 23.21 8.70
CA VAL A 47 49.24 24.35 8.41
C VAL A 47 47.88 24.01 7.78
N ARG A 48 46.80 24.31 8.54
CA ARG A 48 45.42 24.17 8.09
C ARG A 48 45.06 25.31 7.11
N PRO A 49 44.24 25.09 6.07
CA PRO A 49 43.95 26.06 4.99
C PRO A 49 43.21 27.34 5.44
N ASP A 50 42.72 27.35 6.67
CA ASP A 50 41.93 28.42 7.28
C ASP A 50 42.79 29.55 7.88
N GLY A 51 44.12 29.45 7.83
CA GLY A 51 45.02 30.55 8.25
C GLY A 51 44.94 30.91 9.73
N ILE A 52 44.30 30.07 10.55
CA ILE A 52 44.15 30.29 11.99
C ILE A 52 45.46 29.87 12.68
N SER A 53 46.33 30.86 12.89
CA SER A 53 47.47 30.73 13.81
C SER A 53 46.95 30.71 15.26
N LEU A 54 47.19 29.61 15.97
CA LEU A 54 46.77 29.40 17.37
C LEU A 54 47.65 30.13 18.40
N ASP A 55 48.56 31.01 17.97
CA ASP A 55 49.52 31.68 18.86
C ASP A 55 49.07 33.07 19.36
N SER A 56 47.78 33.41 19.23
CA SER A 56 47.25 34.63 19.83
C SER A 56 46.71 34.34 21.25
N PRO A 57 47.31 34.91 22.32
CA PRO A 57 46.77 34.77 23.67
C PRO A 57 45.36 35.37 23.71
N LEU A 58 44.38 34.50 24.01
CA LEU A 58 42.99 34.91 24.09
C LEU A 58 42.80 35.89 25.27
N PRO A 59 42.07 36.99 25.07
CA PRO A 59 41.82 37.98 26.12
C PRO A 59 41.06 37.35 27.28
N GLU A 60 41.57 37.56 28.51
CA GLU A 60 40.90 37.20 29.75
C GLU A 60 39.52 37.89 29.79
N GLY A 61 38.43 37.15 29.58
CA GLY A 61 37.09 37.74 29.63
C GLY A 61 35.95 36.99 28.93
N TYR A 62 36.20 35.85 28.27
CA TYR A 62 35.11 34.98 27.83
C TYR A 62 34.60 34.17 29.02
N GLY A 63 33.62 34.75 29.71
CA GLY A 63 32.72 34.01 30.60
C GLY A 63 31.94 32.98 29.78
N LEU A 64 32.54 31.81 29.58
CA LEU A 64 31.78 30.60 29.35
C LEU A 64 31.07 30.34 30.67
N GLU A 65 29.84 30.83 30.79
CA GLU A 65 28.94 30.39 31.85
C GLU A 65 28.63 28.93 31.56
N VAL A 66 29.46 28.05 32.14
CA VAL A 66 29.13 26.65 32.32
C VAL A 66 27.87 26.68 33.18
N SER A 67 26.71 26.56 32.53
CA SER A 67 25.47 26.26 33.22
C SER A 67 25.69 24.90 33.89
N GLU A 68 26.05 24.91 35.17
CA GLU A 68 26.22 23.73 36.02
C GLU A 68 24.89 23.00 36.29
N GLY A 69 23.83 23.34 35.55
CA GLY A 69 22.58 22.59 35.46
C GLY A 69 22.59 21.52 34.36
N GLY A 70 23.76 21.02 33.94
CA GLY A 70 23.86 20.01 32.90
C GLY A 70 23.18 18.71 33.33
N ASP A 71 22.17 18.33 32.58
CA ASP A 71 21.21 17.23 32.79
C ASP A 71 21.86 15.82 32.72
N GLY A 72 23.17 15.70 33.00
CA GLY A 72 23.97 14.48 32.88
C GLY A 72 24.29 14.08 31.43
N CYS A 73 23.83 14.85 30.45
CA CYS A 73 23.92 14.53 29.04
C CYS A 73 25.12 15.22 28.40
N GLY A 74 26.21 14.49 28.14
CA GLY A 74 27.42 15.06 27.54
C GLY A 74 27.21 15.60 26.13
N ILE A 75 26.28 15.01 25.36
CA ILE A 75 25.91 15.42 24.00
C ILE A 75 24.41 15.14 23.83
N ARG A 76 23.65 16.15 23.39
CA ARG A 76 22.23 15.98 23.02
C ARG A 76 22.10 15.58 21.56
N ASN A 77 21.11 14.74 21.26
CA ASN A 77 20.73 14.41 19.90
C ASN A 77 19.96 15.56 19.21
N ALA A 78 19.64 15.40 17.93
CA ALA A 78 18.94 16.42 17.14
C ALA A 78 17.51 16.74 17.63
N CYS A 79 16.90 15.89 18.44
CA CYS A 79 15.60 16.11 19.08
C CYS A 79 15.71 16.68 20.51
N GLY A 80 16.93 16.89 21.01
CA GLY A 80 17.20 17.49 22.32
C GLY A 80 17.35 16.51 23.48
N GLY A 81 17.25 15.19 23.25
CA GLY A 81 17.45 14.16 24.28
C GLY A 81 18.87 13.58 24.32
N CYS A 82 19.04 12.52 25.11
CA CYS A 82 20.35 11.91 25.42
C CYS A 82 20.60 10.55 24.77
N ALA A 83 19.56 9.96 24.19
CA ALA A 83 19.68 8.73 23.45
C ALA A 83 20.32 8.97 22.08
N VAL A 84 21.03 7.96 21.59
CA VAL A 84 21.49 7.95 20.19
C VAL A 84 20.27 7.64 19.31
N LEU A 85 19.93 8.56 18.43
CA LEU A 85 18.86 8.35 17.44
C LEU A 85 19.38 7.43 16.32
N ARG A 86 18.54 6.49 15.87
CA ARG A 86 18.87 5.58 14.76
C ARG A 86 18.93 6.27 13.40
N TYR A 87 18.24 7.40 13.28
CA TYR A 87 18.11 8.23 12.07
C TYR A 87 18.18 9.71 12.47
N SER A 88 18.24 10.62 11.49
CA SER A 88 18.20 12.07 11.74
C SER A 88 16.82 12.65 11.40
N PRO A 89 16.32 13.66 12.15
CA PRO A 89 15.19 14.46 11.70
C PRO A 89 15.41 14.99 10.27
N GLY A 90 14.38 14.91 9.43
CA GLY A 90 14.42 15.25 8.01
C GLY A 90 14.99 14.17 7.10
N GLN A 91 15.60 13.11 7.65
CA GLN A 91 15.98 11.93 6.86
C GLN A 91 14.72 11.25 6.33
N ALA A 92 14.75 10.79 5.09
CA ALA A 92 13.65 10.03 4.51
C ALA A 92 13.34 8.78 5.36
N CYS A 93 12.05 8.53 5.59
CA CYS A 93 11.55 7.37 6.32
C CYS A 93 10.52 6.62 5.46
N GLY A 94 10.70 5.30 5.36
CA GLY A 94 9.90 4.45 4.48
C GLY A 94 10.20 4.65 2.99
N GLY A 95 9.51 3.88 2.15
CA GLY A 95 9.69 3.91 0.69
C GLY A 95 8.94 5.01 -0.05
N CYS A 96 7.98 5.70 0.60
CA CYS A 96 7.01 6.58 -0.08
C CYS A 96 7.09 8.05 0.38
N GLY A 97 8.29 8.59 0.52
CA GLY A 97 8.47 10.04 0.68
C GLY A 97 8.24 10.63 2.08
N GLY A 98 8.18 9.80 3.13
CA GLY A 98 8.12 10.31 4.50
C GLY A 98 9.45 10.88 4.97
N THR A 99 9.42 11.67 6.04
CA THR A 99 10.63 12.10 6.77
C THR A 99 10.50 11.84 8.27
N TYR A 100 11.61 11.52 8.92
CA TYR A 100 11.62 11.42 10.37
C TYR A 100 11.44 12.80 10.99
N GLU A 101 10.49 12.94 11.90
CA GLU A 101 10.32 14.09 12.78
C GLU A 101 10.48 13.67 14.24
N CYS A 102 10.89 14.61 15.08
CA CYS A 102 11.00 14.37 16.51
C CYS A 102 9.62 14.12 17.13
N ASN A 103 9.46 12.99 17.82
CA ASN A 103 8.28 12.61 18.60
C ASN A 103 8.56 12.66 20.11
N GLY A 104 9.43 13.58 20.52
CA GLY A 104 9.99 13.64 21.87
C GLY A 104 11.50 13.84 21.84
N PRO A 105 12.15 13.97 23.02
CA PRO A 105 13.58 14.22 23.10
C PRO A 105 14.43 13.06 22.57
N ASP A 106 13.95 11.82 22.70
CA ASP A 106 14.70 10.60 22.39
C ASP A 106 14.00 9.69 21.36
N GLU A 107 13.00 10.21 20.67
CA GLU A 107 12.13 9.43 19.79
C GLU A 107 11.92 10.14 18.46
N LEU A 108 11.94 9.37 17.37
CA LEU A 108 11.56 9.82 16.04
C LEU A 108 10.29 9.09 15.62
N ARG A 109 9.39 9.80 14.97
CA ARG A 109 8.29 9.20 14.21
C ARG A 109 8.47 9.51 12.73
N CYS A 110 8.10 8.55 11.89
CA CYS A 110 8.01 8.82 10.47
C CYS A 110 6.73 9.63 10.21
N VAL A 111 6.86 10.81 9.61
CA VAL A 111 5.71 11.58 9.13
C VAL A 111 5.69 11.58 7.61
N GLY A 112 4.50 11.54 7.03
CA GLY A 112 4.33 11.60 5.58
C GLY A 112 4.84 10.37 4.81
N GLY A 113 5.28 9.31 5.50
CA GLY A 113 5.73 8.06 4.87
C GLY A 113 4.68 6.96 4.92
N CYS A 114 4.80 5.97 4.03
CA CYS A 114 4.00 4.77 4.15
C CYS A 114 4.27 4.03 5.46
N SER A 115 3.23 3.50 6.08
CA SER A 115 3.40 2.49 7.13
C SER A 115 4.13 1.27 6.55
N PRO A 116 5.11 0.68 7.25
CA PRO A 116 5.76 -0.55 6.80
C PRO A 116 4.83 -1.77 6.88
N VAL A 117 3.73 -1.68 7.63
CA VAL A 117 2.80 -2.79 7.84
C VAL A 117 1.70 -2.81 6.78
N GLY A 118 1.23 -1.63 6.35
CA GLY A 118 0.14 -1.48 5.38
C GLY A 118 -1.27 -1.50 5.95
N CYS A 119 -1.47 -2.09 7.12
CA CYS A 119 -2.73 -2.03 7.87
C CYS A 119 -2.71 -0.89 8.90
N ALA A 120 -3.84 -0.22 9.05
CA ALA A 120 -3.97 0.99 9.84
C ALA A 120 -3.73 0.76 11.35
N ASP A 121 -4.10 -0.42 11.86
CA ASP A 121 -3.89 -0.83 13.25
C ASP A 121 -2.56 -1.55 13.50
N LEU A 122 -1.67 -1.55 12.50
CA LEU A 122 -0.32 -2.12 12.57
C LEU A 122 -0.29 -3.65 12.72
N THR A 123 -1.39 -4.36 12.45
CA THR A 123 -1.43 -5.83 12.39
C THR A 123 -1.87 -6.32 11.01
N ARG A 124 -1.23 -7.39 10.50
CA ARG A 124 -1.64 -8.06 9.26
C ARG A 124 -2.38 -9.35 9.60
N GLU A 125 -3.51 -9.60 8.95
CA GLU A 125 -4.32 -10.82 9.11
C GLU A 125 -4.08 -11.83 7.98
N GLY A 126 -3.44 -11.37 6.91
CA GLY A 126 -2.84 -12.19 5.86
C GLY A 126 -1.72 -11.43 5.17
N PHE A 127 -0.96 -12.12 4.31
CA PHE A 127 0.35 -11.62 3.86
C PHE A 127 1.25 -11.24 5.06
N LEU A 128 1.35 -12.16 6.02
CA LEU A 128 1.84 -11.88 7.38
C LEU A 128 3.29 -11.37 7.45
N SER A 129 4.13 -11.71 6.47
CA SER A 129 5.54 -11.33 6.40
C SER A 129 5.73 -10.06 5.56
N PRO A 130 6.10 -8.91 6.16
CA PRO A 130 6.38 -7.71 5.40
C PRO A 130 7.60 -7.85 4.48
N ASP A 131 8.50 -8.78 4.78
CA ASP A 131 9.68 -9.07 3.95
C ASP A 131 9.29 -9.84 2.67
N ASP A 132 8.35 -10.78 2.77
CA ASP A 132 7.87 -11.56 1.62
C ASP A 132 6.81 -10.78 0.81
N TRP A 133 6.01 -9.93 1.46
CA TRP A 133 4.94 -9.15 0.86
C TRP A 133 5.03 -7.66 1.22
N PRO A 134 6.06 -6.94 0.74
CA PRO A 134 6.29 -5.55 1.13
C PRO A 134 5.26 -4.56 0.59
N GLU A 135 4.49 -4.93 -0.44
CA GLU A 135 3.60 -4.01 -1.17
C GLU A 135 2.12 -4.41 -1.11
N ILE A 136 1.78 -5.48 -0.38
CA ILE A 136 0.41 -5.92 -0.15
C ILE A 136 0.24 -6.40 1.30
N ALA A 137 -0.92 -6.07 1.88
CA ALA A 137 -1.33 -6.54 3.19
C ALA A 137 -2.83 -6.88 3.16
N ALA A 138 -3.22 -7.92 3.90
CA ALA A 138 -4.63 -8.21 4.16
C ALA A 138 -4.96 -7.71 5.57
N CYS A 139 -5.80 -6.69 5.62
CA CYS A 139 -6.08 -5.91 6.83
C CYS A 139 -7.50 -6.21 7.31
N GLY A 140 -7.60 -6.82 8.47
CA GLY A 140 -8.85 -7.18 9.12
C GLY A 140 -9.43 -5.99 9.89
N GLY A 141 -10.73 -6.02 10.11
CA GLY A 141 -11.44 -4.97 10.83
C GLY A 141 -12.81 -4.68 10.22
N GLY A 142 -13.53 -3.76 10.85
CA GLY A 142 -14.83 -3.33 10.36
C GLY A 142 -14.80 -2.02 9.60
N PHE A 143 -15.84 -1.77 8.82
CA PHE A 143 -16.17 -0.46 8.23
C PHE A 143 -17.70 -0.32 8.10
N SER A 144 -18.21 0.88 8.37
CA SER A 144 -19.65 1.18 8.35
C SER A 144 -20.06 2.21 7.29
N VAL A 145 -19.10 2.90 6.67
CA VAL A 145 -19.35 3.72 5.47
C VAL A 145 -19.36 2.79 4.28
N ALA A 146 -20.50 2.77 3.58
CA ALA A 146 -20.76 1.83 2.51
C ALA A 146 -19.81 1.98 1.30
N GLY A 147 -19.49 0.82 0.71
CA GLY A 147 -18.78 0.69 -0.54
C GLY A 147 -17.29 0.37 -0.39
N VAL A 148 -16.81 -0.55 -1.23
CA VAL A 148 -15.39 -0.90 -1.37
C VAL A 148 -14.72 -0.22 -2.55
N LEU A 149 -15.51 0.35 -3.47
CA LEU A 149 -14.97 1.19 -4.56
C LEU A 149 -14.61 2.60 -4.06
N HIS A 150 -14.96 2.93 -2.81
CA HIS A 150 -14.61 4.19 -2.18
C HIS A 150 -13.17 4.15 -1.64
N SER A 151 -12.29 4.98 -2.22
CA SER A 151 -10.86 4.98 -1.88
C SER A 151 -10.46 6.04 -0.85
N THR A 152 -11.39 6.87 -0.37
CA THR A 152 -11.07 7.96 0.56
C THR A 152 -11.34 7.57 2.01
N PRO A 153 -10.34 7.63 2.91
CA PRO A 153 -10.55 7.43 4.34
C PRO A 153 -11.52 8.48 4.92
N THR A 154 -12.38 8.08 5.86
CA THR A 154 -13.43 8.92 6.47
C THR A 154 -13.33 9.03 7.98
N CYS A 155 -12.46 8.25 8.64
CA CYS A 155 -12.30 8.25 10.08
C CYS A 155 -10.83 8.32 10.51
N ASP A 156 -10.01 9.02 9.74
CA ASP A 156 -8.57 9.20 9.99
C ASP A 156 -7.81 7.87 10.15
N ARG A 157 -8.27 6.81 9.46
CA ARG A 157 -7.67 5.47 9.50
C ARG A 157 -7.61 4.87 10.91
N GLU A 158 -8.64 5.09 11.71
CA GLU A 158 -8.75 4.48 13.06
C GLU A 158 -9.35 3.06 13.03
N ALA A 159 -9.68 2.51 11.86
CA ALA A 159 -10.22 1.16 11.73
C ALA A 159 -9.13 0.07 11.88
N GLY A 160 -9.56 -1.17 12.14
CA GLY A 160 -8.69 -2.33 12.26
C GLY A 160 -9.19 -3.32 13.33
N ASN A 161 -8.89 -4.60 13.22
CA ASN A 161 -9.39 -5.61 14.16
C ASN A 161 -8.79 -5.49 15.56
N THR A 162 -7.59 -4.92 15.68
CA THR A 162 -6.91 -4.65 16.96
C THR A 162 -6.89 -3.17 17.33
N SER A 163 -7.57 -2.34 16.54
CA SER A 163 -7.68 -0.89 16.76
C SER A 163 -8.67 -0.54 17.89
N PRO A 164 -8.71 0.74 18.33
CA PRO A 164 -9.76 1.27 19.20
C PRO A 164 -11.16 1.34 18.57
N ASN A 165 -11.27 1.30 17.23
CA ASN A 165 -12.53 1.30 16.48
C ASN A 165 -12.69 0.01 15.63
N PRO A 166 -12.73 -1.17 16.26
CA PRO A 166 -12.79 -2.44 15.53
C PRO A 166 -14.12 -2.70 14.83
N MET A 167 -15.15 -1.93 15.19
CA MET A 167 -16.44 -1.93 14.51
C MET A 167 -16.42 -1.11 13.21
N GLY A 168 -15.43 -0.22 13.03
CA GLY A 168 -15.34 0.68 11.90
C GLY A 168 -16.46 1.72 11.85
N THR A 169 -16.95 2.16 13.01
CA THR A 169 -18.04 3.14 13.07
C THR A 169 -17.56 4.46 12.47
N GLY A 170 -18.23 4.93 11.41
CA GLY A 170 -17.86 6.13 10.66
C GLY A 170 -16.66 5.95 9.71
N CYS A 171 -16.13 4.74 9.61
CA CYS A 171 -14.98 4.40 8.77
C CYS A 171 -15.42 3.78 7.45
N SER A 172 -14.71 4.13 6.38
CA SER A 172 -14.76 3.46 5.09
C SER A 172 -13.85 2.24 5.05
N ALA A 173 -14.01 1.41 4.02
CA ALA A 173 -13.08 0.32 3.74
C ALA A 173 -11.62 0.80 3.61
N ALA A 174 -11.39 2.01 3.08
CA ALA A 174 -10.06 2.59 2.92
C ALA A 174 -9.38 2.95 4.25
N ASP A 175 -10.13 3.14 5.33
CA ASP A 175 -9.60 3.42 6.66
C ASP A 175 -8.90 2.21 7.31
N LEU A 176 -9.13 0.99 6.80
CA LEU A 176 -8.37 -0.20 7.22
C LEU A 176 -6.94 -0.20 6.69
N CYS A 177 -6.67 0.57 5.63
CA CYS A 177 -5.33 0.73 5.09
C CYS A 177 -4.59 1.84 5.84
N ALA A 178 -3.29 1.65 6.05
CA ALA A 178 -2.44 2.65 6.68
C ALA A 178 -2.15 3.84 5.76
N MET A 179 -1.57 4.90 6.32
CA MET A 179 -1.02 6.02 5.53
C MET A 179 -0.05 5.49 4.47
N GLY A 180 -0.17 6.00 3.23
CA GLY A 180 0.61 5.54 2.08
C GLY A 180 0.09 4.24 1.43
N TRP A 181 -0.97 3.66 1.98
CA TRP A 181 -1.65 2.49 1.44
C TRP A 181 -3.09 2.83 1.08
N ARG A 182 -3.61 2.10 0.11
CA ARG A 182 -4.99 2.19 -0.36
C ARG A 182 -5.55 0.80 -0.65
N LEU A 183 -6.85 0.70 -0.85
CA LEU A 183 -7.45 -0.51 -1.38
C LEU A 183 -6.78 -0.89 -2.72
N CYS A 184 -6.49 -2.17 -2.91
CA CYS A 184 -6.03 -2.69 -4.19
C CYS A 184 -7.14 -2.47 -5.24
N ALA A 185 -6.82 -1.76 -6.32
CA ALA A 185 -7.80 -1.22 -7.26
C ALA A 185 -8.10 -2.13 -8.46
N SER A 186 -7.34 -3.20 -8.64
CA SER A 186 -7.57 -4.17 -9.70
C SER A 186 -7.00 -5.55 -9.36
N ALA A 187 -7.52 -6.59 -10.00
CA ALA A 187 -6.95 -7.93 -9.92
C ALA A 187 -5.48 -7.94 -10.41
N ALA A 188 -5.19 -7.21 -11.49
CA ALA A 188 -3.83 -7.06 -12.01
C ALA A 188 -2.88 -6.46 -10.95
N GLU A 189 -3.31 -5.41 -10.25
CA GLU A 189 -2.52 -4.82 -9.16
C GLU A 189 -2.24 -5.83 -8.04
N VAL A 190 -3.24 -6.62 -7.63
CA VAL A 190 -3.01 -7.68 -6.63
C VAL A 190 -1.99 -8.70 -7.15
N GLY A 191 -2.04 -9.05 -8.43
CA GLY A 191 -1.03 -9.89 -9.09
C GLY A 191 0.37 -9.29 -9.02
N ASP A 192 0.51 -8.02 -9.37
CA ASP A 192 1.79 -7.31 -9.36
C ASP A 192 2.36 -7.18 -7.94
N ARG A 193 1.53 -6.85 -6.95
CA ARG A 193 1.97 -6.65 -5.56
C ARG A 193 2.26 -7.95 -4.81
N THR A 194 1.67 -9.07 -5.22
CA THR A 194 2.01 -10.39 -4.68
C THR A 194 3.29 -10.98 -5.26
N ARG A 195 3.79 -10.42 -6.38
CA ARG A 195 5.03 -10.81 -7.07
C ARG A 195 5.10 -12.33 -7.28
N SER A 196 6.30 -12.90 -7.25
CA SER A 196 6.53 -14.35 -7.32
C SER A 196 6.09 -15.13 -6.08
N GLY A 197 5.80 -14.45 -4.97
CA GLY A 197 5.33 -15.09 -3.73
C GLY A 197 3.93 -15.68 -3.89
N GLY A 198 3.15 -15.15 -4.83
CA GLY A 198 1.77 -15.57 -5.07
C GLY A 198 0.85 -15.25 -3.89
N VAL A 199 -0.38 -15.75 -3.98
CA VAL A 199 -1.37 -15.63 -2.91
C VAL A 199 -1.13 -16.74 -1.88
N PRO A 200 -0.94 -16.42 -0.58
CA PRO A 200 -0.87 -17.42 0.49
C PRO A 200 -2.03 -18.40 0.43
N SER A 201 -1.84 -19.65 0.83
CA SER A 201 -2.92 -20.65 0.85
C SER A 201 -3.50 -20.88 2.26
N ASP A 202 -2.79 -20.42 3.29
CA ASP A 202 -3.04 -20.65 4.72
C ASP A 202 -3.86 -19.52 5.37
N TRP A 203 -4.96 -19.15 4.73
CA TRP A 203 -5.89 -18.17 5.28
C TRP A 203 -6.58 -18.71 6.54
N ALA A 204 -6.77 -17.84 7.52
CA ALA A 204 -7.64 -18.14 8.66
C ALA A 204 -9.02 -18.57 8.17
N ALA A 205 -9.69 -19.46 8.89
CA ALA A 205 -11.01 -19.95 8.48
C ALA A 205 -12.06 -18.82 8.48
N SER A 206 -12.98 -18.89 7.52
CA SER A 206 -14.09 -17.95 7.37
C SER A 206 -13.67 -16.48 7.20
N THR A 207 -12.53 -16.21 6.56
CA THR A 207 -12.08 -14.84 6.25
C THR A 207 -12.20 -14.54 4.77
N PHE A 208 -12.68 -13.33 4.45
CA PHE A 208 -12.67 -12.75 3.12
C PHE A 208 -11.96 -11.39 3.18
N PHE A 209 -11.08 -11.11 2.23
CA PHE A 209 -10.38 -9.83 2.11
C PHE A 209 -10.69 -9.23 0.74
N ALA A 210 -11.54 -8.20 0.75
CA ALA A 210 -12.02 -7.53 -0.44
C ALA A 210 -10.94 -6.64 -1.08
N ALA A 211 -10.80 -6.70 -2.40
CA ALA A 211 -10.18 -5.64 -3.18
C ALA A 211 -11.26 -4.60 -3.58
N ALA A 212 -10.84 -3.43 -4.05
CA ALA A 212 -11.74 -2.49 -4.75
C ALA A 212 -12.00 -2.97 -6.19
N VAL A 213 -12.51 -4.20 -6.32
CA VAL A 213 -12.77 -4.89 -7.58
C VAL A 213 -14.18 -5.46 -7.55
N SER A 214 -14.91 -5.21 -8.63
CA SER A 214 -16.30 -5.61 -8.87
C SER A 214 -16.44 -6.19 -10.29
N GLY A 215 -17.67 -6.57 -10.64
CA GLY A 215 -17.99 -7.28 -11.87
C GLY A 215 -19.30 -6.82 -12.52
N PRO A 216 -19.55 -7.26 -13.76
CA PRO A 216 -20.83 -7.07 -14.42
C PRO A 216 -21.81 -8.17 -13.95
N ALA A 217 -22.78 -7.77 -13.14
CA ALA A 217 -24.11 -8.35 -12.86
C ALA A 217 -24.35 -9.88 -12.71
N ASP A 218 -23.70 -10.81 -13.41
CA ASP A 218 -24.21 -12.19 -13.49
C ASP A 218 -23.21 -13.35 -13.78
N ASP A 219 -21.89 -13.15 -13.80
CA ASP A 219 -20.96 -14.23 -14.24
C ASP A 219 -19.74 -14.53 -13.31
N GLU A 220 -19.70 -14.06 -12.05
CA GLU A 220 -18.49 -14.20 -11.19
C GLU A 220 -17.21 -13.63 -11.85
N VAL A 221 -17.39 -12.74 -12.82
CA VAL A 221 -16.35 -12.15 -13.68
C VAL A 221 -15.93 -10.80 -13.14
N CYS A 222 -14.63 -10.56 -13.03
CA CYS A 222 -14.11 -9.24 -12.70
C CYS A 222 -14.16 -8.34 -13.93
N GLY A 223 -14.55 -7.09 -13.74
CA GLY A 223 -14.68 -6.15 -14.84
C GLY A 223 -15.28 -4.81 -14.44
N ILE A 224 -15.86 -4.12 -15.42
CA ILE A 224 -16.55 -2.85 -15.17
C ILE A 224 -17.98 -3.16 -14.74
N GLY A 225 -18.33 -2.73 -13.53
CA GLY A 225 -19.65 -2.88 -12.96
C GLY A 225 -19.62 -2.62 -11.46
N GLU A 226 -20.76 -2.81 -10.80
CA GLU A 226 -20.90 -2.64 -9.35
C GLU A 226 -21.48 -3.89 -8.70
N ASN A 227 -21.61 -5.01 -9.45
CA ASN A 227 -22.04 -6.27 -8.89
C ASN A 227 -20.87 -7.01 -8.28
N ASP A 228 -21.15 -7.72 -7.20
CA ASP A 228 -20.21 -8.50 -6.45
C ASP A 228 -18.99 -7.70 -5.95
N VAL A 229 -18.32 -8.29 -4.99
CA VAL A 229 -17.02 -7.85 -4.52
C VAL A 229 -16.06 -9.01 -4.60
N TYR A 230 -14.89 -8.76 -5.17
CA TYR A 230 -13.89 -9.79 -5.38
C TYR A 230 -12.72 -9.65 -4.42
N GLY A 231 -12.19 -10.79 -4.00
CA GLY A 231 -11.18 -10.85 -2.98
C GLY A 231 -10.43 -12.16 -2.93
N ILE A 232 -9.76 -12.37 -1.82
CA ILE A 232 -9.07 -13.61 -1.48
C ILE A 232 -9.43 -14.03 -0.06
N GLY A 233 -9.14 -15.28 0.28
CA GLY A 233 -9.40 -15.82 1.61
C GLY A 233 -10.02 -17.21 1.55
N SER A 234 -10.59 -17.61 2.68
CA SER A 234 -11.22 -18.91 2.88
C SER A 234 -12.75 -18.86 2.81
N ALA A 235 -13.36 -17.67 2.80
CA ALA A 235 -14.79 -17.44 2.60
C ALA A 235 -15.10 -16.77 1.25
N GLY A 236 -16.35 -16.88 0.80
CA GLY A 236 -16.82 -16.39 -0.50
C GLY A 236 -16.95 -17.49 -1.56
N GLY A 237 -17.67 -17.14 -2.63
CA GLY A 237 -17.95 -17.99 -3.79
C GLY A 237 -16.71 -18.19 -4.66
N GLY A 238 -16.88 -18.87 -5.79
CA GLY A 238 -15.86 -18.89 -6.84
C GLY A 238 -15.71 -17.50 -7.47
N ALA A 239 -14.51 -17.20 -7.99
CA ALA A 239 -14.32 -16.11 -8.92
C ALA A 239 -13.72 -16.69 -10.21
N ASP A 240 -14.14 -16.16 -11.37
CA ASP A 240 -13.61 -16.61 -12.65
C ASP A 240 -12.11 -16.29 -12.75
N ARG A 241 -11.29 -17.35 -12.74
CA ARG A 241 -9.83 -17.22 -12.79
C ARG A 241 -9.33 -16.55 -14.08
N ALA A 242 -10.09 -16.57 -15.17
CA ALA A 242 -9.67 -15.95 -16.41
C ALA A 242 -9.66 -14.40 -16.32
N THR A 243 -10.54 -13.84 -15.49
CA THR A 243 -10.77 -12.39 -15.41
C THR A 243 -10.39 -11.81 -14.04
N CYS A 244 -10.50 -12.61 -12.97
CA CYS A 244 -10.27 -12.19 -11.60
C CYS A 244 -8.90 -12.52 -11.03
N ALA A 245 -8.10 -13.38 -11.67
CA ALA A 245 -6.84 -13.82 -11.06
C ALA A 245 -5.94 -12.60 -10.71
N PRO A 246 -5.37 -12.58 -9.48
CA PRO A 246 -5.28 -13.70 -8.54
C PRO A 246 -6.40 -13.73 -7.48
N LEU A 247 -7.44 -12.89 -7.61
CA LEU A 247 -8.63 -12.96 -6.77
C LEU A 247 -9.36 -14.28 -7.05
N THR A 248 -9.75 -14.96 -5.97
CA THR A 248 -10.30 -16.32 -6.04
C THR A 248 -11.63 -16.46 -5.32
N ARG A 249 -12.12 -15.38 -4.72
CA ARG A 249 -13.36 -15.33 -3.96
C ARG A 249 -14.24 -14.20 -4.47
N SER A 250 -15.54 -14.47 -4.53
CA SER A 250 -16.59 -13.49 -4.80
C SER A 250 -17.50 -13.35 -3.57
N SER A 251 -18.17 -12.21 -3.45
CA SER A 251 -19.26 -12.04 -2.49
C SER A 251 -20.49 -12.86 -2.85
N GLY A 252 -20.68 -13.10 -4.15
CA GLY A 252 -21.94 -13.56 -4.72
C GLY A 252 -23.04 -12.51 -4.59
N ASP A 253 -24.17 -12.77 -5.25
CA ASP A 253 -25.34 -11.90 -5.19
C ASP A 253 -25.81 -11.73 -3.75
N LYS A 254 -26.01 -10.48 -3.34
CA LYS A 254 -26.41 -10.03 -2.00
C LYS A 254 -25.51 -10.53 -0.89
N CYS A 255 -24.22 -10.71 -1.15
CA CYS A 255 -23.28 -11.33 -0.22
C CYS A 255 -23.68 -12.77 0.19
N ASP A 256 -24.47 -13.51 -0.62
CA ASP A 256 -24.98 -14.84 -0.26
C ASP A 256 -23.86 -15.87 0.02
N ASP A 257 -22.65 -15.65 -0.52
CA ASP A 257 -21.50 -16.50 -0.29
C ASP A 257 -20.58 -16.02 0.86
N LEU A 258 -20.86 -14.85 1.45
CA LEU A 258 -20.08 -14.31 2.57
C LEU A 258 -20.76 -14.57 3.91
N PRO A 259 -20.01 -14.99 4.93
CA PRO A 259 -20.55 -15.09 6.28
C PRO A 259 -20.78 -13.69 6.86
N SER A 260 -21.68 -13.61 7.85
CA SER A 260 -21.75 -12.46 8.76
C SER A 260 -20.34 -12.12 9.29
N PRO A 261 -19.95 -10.83 9.37
CA PRO A 261 -20.81 -9.65 9.33
C PRO A 261 -20.85 -8.89 7.99
N TRP A 262 -20.45 -9.52 6.88
CA TRP A 262 -20.58 -8.88 5.57
C TRP A 262 -22.04 -8.60 5.23
N ASP A 263 -22.33 -7.40 4.75
CA ASP A 263 -23.67 -6.94 4.41
C ASP A 263 -23.63 -6.11 3.13
N CYS A 264 -24.13 -6.67 2.03
CA CYS A 264 -24.20 -6.02 0.72
C CYS A 264 -25.35 -5.00 0.61
N GLY A 265 -26.13 -4.82 1.69
CA GLY A 265 -27.27 -3.92 1.76
C GLY A 265 -28.47 -4.38 0.93
N ASP A 266 -29.54 -3.60 1.00
CA ASP A 266 -30.71 -3.82 0.16
C ASP A 266 -30.40 -3.45 -1.31
N VAL A 267 -30.19 -4.45 -2.16
CA VAL A 267 -30.22 -4.23 -3.61
C VAL A 267 -31.64 -3.87 -4.04
N SER A 268 -31.82 -2.63 -4.50
CA SER A 268 -33.12 -1.93 -4.41
C SER A 268 -34.19 -2.46 -5.36
N THR A 269 -33.81 -3.25 -6.37
CA THR A 269 -34.71 -3.93 -7.32
C THR A 269 -34.02 -5.14 -7.92
N VAL A 270 -34.80 -6.05 -8.54
CA VAL A 270 -34.36 -7.31 -9.19
C VAL A 270 -33.32 -7.12 -10.33
N TRP A 271 -32.89 -5.90 -10.59
CA TRP A 271 -31.99 -5.54 -11.70
C TRP A 271 -30.90 -4.53 -11.30
N GLN A 272 -30.77 -4.21 -10.01
CA GLN A 272 -29.69 -3.36 -9.52
C GLN A 272 -28.70 -4.20 -8.74
N TYR A 273 -27.53 -4.28 -9.34
CA TYR A 273 -26.38 -5.05 -8.94
C TYR A 273 -25.29 -4.03 -8.58
N ASP A 274 -25.51 -3.34 -7.45
CA ASP A 274 -24.73 -2.19 -6.98
C ASP A 274 -24.06 -2.44 -5.61
N GLU A 275 -23.87 -3.71 -5.29
CA GLU A 275 -23.33 -4.21 -4.02
C GLU A 275 -21.98 -3.58 -3.67
N ALA A 276 -21.09 -3.42 -4.65
CA ALA A 276 -19.77 -2.85 -4.43
C ALA A 276 -19.80 -1.41 -3.89
N THR A 277 -20.92 -0.70 -4.06
CA THR A 277 -21.16 0.65 -3.52
C THR A 277 -21.91 0.66 -2.18
N LYS A 278 -22.59 -0.44 -1.84
CA LYS A 278 -23.45 -0.57 -0.66
C LYS A 278 -22.85 -1.40 0.45
N ILE A 279 -21.90 -2.27 0.11
CA ILE A 279 -21.35 -3.24 1.02
C ILE A 279 -20.78 -2.55 2.26
N THR A 280 -21.09 -3.12 3.42
CA THR A 280 -20.50 -2.78 4.70
C THR A 280 -20.04 -4.07 5.39
N LYS A 281 -19.22 -3.89 6.41
CA LYS A 281 -18.75 -5.00 7.24
C LYS A 281 -18.53 -4.50 8.65
N PRO A 282 -19.56 -4.36 9.48
CA PRO A 282 -19.37 -3.96 10.86
C PRO A 282 -18.63 -5.07 11.63
N GLY A 283 -17.60 -4.68 12.39
CA GLY A 283 -16.92 -5.59 13.31
C GLY A 283 -15.67 -6.29 12.76
N PRO A 284 -14.83 -6.83 13.67
CA PRO A 284 -13.49 -7.30 13.35
C PRO A 284 -13.42 -8.71 12.77
N GLN A 285 -14.51 -9.49 12.85
CA GLN A 285 -14.51 -10.89 12.40
C GLN A 285 -14.65 -11.00 10.88
N GLY A 286 -14.30 -12.14 10.30
CA GLY A 286 -14.61 -12.43 8.89
C GLY A 286 -13.69 -11.79 7.85
N GLY A 287 -12.53 -11.26 8.26
CA GLY A 287 -11.54 -10.63 7.38
C GLY A 287 -11.68 -9.12 7.29
N GLY A 288 -11.52 -8.56 6.09
CA GLY A 288 -11.49 -7.10 5.85
C GLY A 288 -11.15 -6.77 4.41
N VAL A 289 -10.07 -6.03 4.16
CA VAL A 289 -9.69 -5.55 2.83
C VAL A 289 -8.26 -5.88 2.46
N LEU A 290 -7.96 -5.83 1.15
CA LEU A 290 -6.62 -5.85 0.61
C LEU A 290 -6.10 -4.42 0.45
N CYS A 291 -5.03 -4.13 1.16
CA CYS A 291 -4.32 -2.87 1.07
C CYS A 291 -3.07 -3.05 0.22
N CYS A 292 -2.97 -2.27 -0.85
CA CYS A 292 -1.81 -2.19 -1.73
C CYS A 292 -1.06 -0.88 -1.45
N LEU A 293 0.27 -0.94 -1.57
CA LEU A 293 1.10 0.25 -1.50
C LEU A 293 0.66 1.22 -2.61
N ALA A 294 0.33 2.46 -2.24
CA ALA A 294 -0.06 3.45 -3.24
C ALA A 294 1.14 3.75 -4.17
N PRO A 295 0.93 3.97 -5.47
CA PRO A 295 1.97 4.52 -6.32
C PRO A 295 2.34 5.93 -5.84
N ASP A 296 3.63 6.26 -5.91
CA ASP A 296 4.15 7.61 -5.62
C ASP A 296 3.58 8.68 -6.57
#